data_AF-A0AAE3NU30-F1
#
_entry.id   AF-A0AAE3NU30-F1
#
_cell.length_a   1.000
_cell.length_b   1.000
_cell.length_c   1.000
_cell.angle_alpha   90.00
_cell.angle_beta   90.00
_cell.angle_gamma   90.00
#
_symmetry.space_group_name_H-M   'P 1'
#
loop_
_entity.id
_entity.type
_entity.pdbx_description
1 polymer ?
#
loop_
_entity_poly.entity_id
_entity_poly.type
_entity_poly.pdbx_seq_one_letter_code
_entity_poly.pdbx_strand_id
1 'polypeptide(L)' 'MRIRLFAFLAVAAAGLAGCGQTPLEQGIFGAGSGAGAFALTGADPVTGAVIGAAGNMAYCRYVKGANCR' A
#
# COMPACT_ATOMS: atom_id res chain seq x y z
N MET A 1 19.98 2.14 -14.41
CA MET A 1 18.80 1.38 -14.92
C MET A 1 18.43 0.16 -14.07
N ARG A 2 19.40 -0.60 -13.54
CA ARG A 2 19.17 -1.73 -12.60
C ARG A 2 18.35 -1.36 -11.35
N ILE A 3 18.66 -0.22 -10.71
CA ILE A 3 17.94 0.27 -9.52
C ILE A 3 16.44 0.50 -9.76
N ARG A 4 16.06 0.98 -10.95
CA ARG A 4 14.65 1.20 -11.29
C ARG A 4 13.89 -0.12 -11.45
N LEU A 5 14.56 -1.14 -12.02
CA LEU A 5 14.01 -2.49 -12.15
C LEU A 5 13.82 -3.17 -10.80
N PHE A 6 14.80 -3.05 -9.89
CA PHE A 6 14.67 -3.55 -8.52
C PHE A 6 13.58 -2.83 -7.72
N ALA A 7 13.45 -1.52 -7.86
CA ALA A 7 12.35 -0.77 -7.24
C ALA A 7 10.97 -1.21 -7.76
N PHE A 8 10.83 -1.44 -9.06
CA PHE A 8 9.59 -1.97 -9.65
C PHE A 8 9.24 -3.37 -9.14
N LEU A 9 10.23 -4.27 -9.06
CA LEU A 9 10.05 -5.61 -8.53
C LEU A 9 9.73 -5.59 -7.03
N ALA A 10 10.33 -4.70 -6.25
CA ALA A 10 10.04 -4.54 -4.84
C ALA A 10 8.62 -4.01 -4.62
N VAL A 11 8.17 -3.04 -5.41
CA VAL A 11 6.78 -2.54 -5.38
C VAL A 11 5.79 -3.62 -5.82
N ALA A 12 6.12 -4.40 -6.85
CA ALA A 12 5.29 -5.51 -7.30
C ALA A 12 5.19 -6.63 -6.25
N ALA A 13 6.30 -7.01 -5.62
CA ALA A 13 6.34 -8.00 -4.55
C ALA A 13 5.62 -7.50 -3.28
N ALA A 14 5.80 -6.23 -2.92
CA ALA A 14 5.08 -5.60 -1.82
C ALA A 14 3.58 -5.50 -2.11
N GLY A 15 3.16 -5.22 -3.35
CA GLY A 15 1.75 -5.27 -3.76
C GLY A 15 1.15 -6.69 -3.72
N LEU A 16 1.98 -7.71 -3.92
CA LEU A 16 1.56 -9.11 -3.83
C LEU A 16 1.43 -9.58 -2.37
N ALA A 17 2.33 -9.14 -1.48
CA ALA A 17 2.37 -9.52 -0.06
C ALA A 17 1.65 -8.54 0.92
N GLY A 18 1.28 -7.33 0.47
CA GLY A 18 0.96 -6.16 1.30
C GLY A 18 -0.40 -6.13 2.00
N CYS A 19 -1.14 -7.24 2.02
CA CYS A 19 -2.36 -7.31 2.83
C CYS A 19 -2.07 -7.66 4.28
N GLY A 20 -0.84 -7.99 4.69
CA GLY A 20 -0.57 -8.43 6.05
C GLY A 20 -1.52 -9.57 6.49
N GLN A 21 -1.59 -9.85 7.78
CA GLN A 21 -2.60 -10.78 8.32
C GLN A 21 -3.70 -10.04 9.10
N THR A 22 -3.33 -8.93 9.75
CA THR A 22 -4.25 -8.16 10.59
C THR A 22 -4.73 -6.87 9.93
N PRO A 23 -5.90 -6.33 10.32
CA PRO A 23 -6.36 -5.01 9.86
C PRO A 23 -5.33 -3.91 10.17
N LEU A 24 -4.65 -4.00 11.32
CA LEU A 24 -3.64 -3.01 11.70
C LEU A 24 -2.46 -3.00 10.74
N GLU A 25 -1.91 -4.16 10.39
CA GLU A 25 -0.84 -4.25 9.38
C GLU A 25 -1.31 -3.71 8.02
N GLN A 26 -2.54 -4.04 7.60
CA GLN A 26 -3.13 -3.50 6.36
C GLN A 26 -3.16 -1.97 6.38
N GLY A 27 -3.60 -1.40 7.49
CA GLY A 27 -3.62 0.05 7.69
C GLY A 27 -2.22 0.64 7.64
N ILE A 28 -1.24 0.03 8.31
CA ILE A 28 0.14 0.54 8.37
C ILE A 28 0.81 0.49 6.99
N PHE A 29 0.65 -0.61 6.24
CA PHE A 29 1.20 -0.71 4.87
C PHE A 29 0.55 0.29 3.92
N GLY A 30 -0.78 0.46 4.01
CA GLY A 30 -1.50 1.46 3.24
C GLY A 30 -1.11 2.89 3.62
N ALA A 31 -0.97 3.15 4.93
CA ALA A 31 -0.60 4.47 5.45
C ALA A 31 0.80 4.88 5.00
N GLY A 32 1.78 3.99 5.13
CA GLY A 32 3.17 4.29 4.76
C GLY A 32 3.32 4.55 3.26
N SER A 33 2.68 3.74 2.42
CA SER A 33 2.71 3.92 0.96
C SER A 33 1.93 5.16 0.51
N GLY A 34 0.76 5.43 1.10
CA GLY A 34 -0.04 6.62 0.81
C GLY A 34 0.62 7.92 1.28
N ALA A 35 1.20 7.94 2.47
CA ALA A 35 1.95 9.08 2.99
C ALA A 35 3.17 9.39 2.11
N GLY A 36 3.93 8.36 1.74
CA GLY A 36 5.09 8.48 0.87
C GLY A 36 4.71 9.00 -0.52
N ALA A 37 3.63 8.51 -1.11
CA ALA A 37 3.13 8.99 -2.39
C ALA A 37 2.75 10.48 -2.32
N PHE A 38 2.00 10.89 -1.29
CA PHE A 38 1.57 12.28 -1.14
C PHE A 38 2.75 13.22 -0.88
N ALA A 39 3.69 12.80 -0.04
CA ALA A 39 4.93 13.53 0.22
C ALA A 39 5.74 13.77 -1.07
N LEU A 40 5.82 12.77 -1.96
CA LEU A 40 6.51 12.92 -3.25
C LEU A 40 5.80 13.86 -4.23
N THR A 41 4.47 13.94 -4.15
CA THR A 41 3.65 14.84 -4.98
C THR A 41 3.47 16.24 -4.39
N GLY A 42 4.05 16.53 -3.21
CA GLY A 42 3.86 17.80 -2.50
C GLY A 42 2.47 17.98 -1.89
N ALA A 43 1.68 16.91 -1.80
CA ALA A 43 0.37 16.89 -1.15
C ALA A 43 0.52 16.56 0.34
N ASP A 44 -0.55 16.77 1.12
CA ASP A 44 -0.54 16.54 2.56
C ASP A 44 -0.31 15.04 2.90
N PRO A 45 0.81 14.68 3.53
CA PRO A 45 1.17 13.28 3.77
C PRO A 45 0.26 12.61 4.79
N VAL A 46 -0.38 13.37 5.71
CA VAL A 46 -1.33 12.82 6.68
C VAL A 46 -2.59 12.36 5.97
N THR A 47 -3.11 13.18 5.06
CA THR A 47 -4.24 12.84 4.18
C THR A 47 -3.90 11.62 3.33
N GLY A 48 -2.70 11.59 2.75
CA GLY A 48 -2.20 10.43 2.01
C GLY A 48 -2.15 9.16 2.87
N ALA A 49 -1.72 9.28 4.13
CA ALA A 49 -1.68 8.16 5.07
C ALA A 49 -3.07 7.62 5.38
N VAL A 50 -4.04 8.49 5.66
CA VAL A 50 -5.42 8.10 5.99
C VAL A 50 -6.09 7.42 4.79
N ILE A 51 -6.01 8.03 3.61
CA ILE A 51 -6.59 7.49 2.38
C ILE A 51 -5.91 6.16 2.02
N GLY A 52 -4.58 6.10 2.10
CA GLY A 52 -3.80 4.90 1.81
C GLY A 52 -4.12 3.76 2.77
N ALA A 53 -4.25 4.03 4.08
CA ALA A 53 -4.64 3.05 5.08
C ALA A 53 -6.03 2.47 4.79
N ALA A 54 -7.03 3.34 4.61
CA ALA A 54 -8.40 2.95 4.31
C ALA A 54 -8.50 2.18 2.98
N GLY A 55 -7.80 2.66 1.95
CA GLY A 55 -7.74 2.04 0.62
C GLY A 55 -7.11 0.65 0.66
N ASN A 56 -6.00 0.47 1.37
CA ASN A 56 -5.35 -0.83 1.49
C ASN A 56 -6.19 -1.82 2.30
N MET A 57 -6.80 -1.37 3.42
CA MET A 57 -7.73 -2.20 4.19
C MET A 57 -8.93 -2.64 3.33
N ALA A 58 -9.58 -1.70 2.63
CA ALA A 58 -10.73 -2.01 1.79
C ALA A 58 -10.36 -2.95 0.63
N TYR A 59 -9.24 -2.71 -0.04
CA TYR A 59 -8.74 -3.56 -1.12
C TYR A 59 -8.48 -4.99 -0.62
N CYS A 60 -7.80 -5.13 0.51
CA CYS A 60 -7.46 -6.45 1.06
C CYS A 60 -8.67 -7.22 1.58
N ARG A 61 -9.66 -6.54 2.16
CA ARG A 61 -10.85 -7.17 2.75
C ARG A 61 -11.92 -7.50 1.71
N TYR A 62 -12.13 -6.62 0.73
CA TYR A 62 -13.24 -6.74 -0.19
C TYR A 62 -12.84 -7.18 -1.60
N VAL A 63 -11.63 -6.83 -2.05
CA VAL A 63 -11.18 -7.11 -3.44
C VAL A 63 -10.27 -8.34 -3.49
N LYS A 64 -9.18 -8.37 -2.73
CA LYS A 64 -8.29 -9.55 -2.68
C LYS A 64 -8.88 -10.72 -1.90
N GLY A 65 -9.65 -10.46 -0.84
CA GLY A 65 -10.37 -11.50 -0.08
C GLY A 65 -11.32 -12.35 -0.93
N ALA A 66 -11.82 -11.81 -2.06
CA ALA A 66 -12.64 -12.53 -3.02
C ALA A 66 -11.83 -13.40 -4.01
N ASN A 67 -10.54 -13.09 -4.21
CA ASN A 67 -9.64 -13.77 -5.16
C ASN A 67 -8.68 -14.78 -4.51
N CYS A 68 -8.63 -14.85 -3.17
CA CYS A 68 -7.99 -15.94 -2.42
C CYS A 68 -9.04 -17.00 -2.03
N ARG A 69 -9.80 -17.49 -3.00
CA ARG A 69 -10.58 -18.72 -2.89
C ARG A 69 -10.12 -19.72 -3.93
#